data_AF-A0A5S3VTC9-F1
#
_entry.id   AF-A0A5S3VTC9-F1
#
_cell.length_a   1.000
_cell.length_b   1.000
_cell.length_c   1.000
_cell.angle_alpha   90.00
_cell.angle_beta   90.00
_cell.angle_gamma   90.00
#
_symmetry.space_group_name_H-M   'P 1'
#
loop_
_entity.id
_entity.type
_entity.pdbx_description
1 polymer ?
#
loop_
_entity_poly.entity_id
_entity_poly.type
_entity_poly.pdbx_seq_one_letter_code
_entity_poly.pdbx_strand_id
1 'polypeptide(L)'
;LIYLLLFAGVWFSISLRGIQLTHFTHMFALLRTSAQADKNQISSFQALCTGLSARVGTGNLAGVAVAISLGGSGAVFWMWVIAILG
;
A
#
# COMPACT_ATOMS: atom_id res chain seq x y z
N LEU A 1 -21.87 -3.18 1.97
CA LEU A 1 -20.68 -2.37 1.61
C LEU A 1 -19.39 -3.21 1.60
N ILE A 2 -19.09 -3.96 2.67
CA ILE A 2 -17.90 -4.85 2.75
C ILE A 2 -17.79 -5.86 1.61
N TYR A 3 -18.87 -6.54 1.24
CA TYR A 3 -18.87 -7.49 0.11
C TYR A 3 -18.56 -6.85 -1.26
N LEU A 4 -18.96 -5.59 -1.46
CA LEU A 4 -18.74 -4.88 -2.73
C LEU A 4 -17.27 -4.42 -2.85
N LEU A 5 -16.66 -3.97 -1.73
CA LEU A 5 -15.24 -3.67 -1.65
C LEU A 5 -14.36 -4.91 -1.85
N LEU A 6 -14.74 -6.04 -1.24
CA LEU A 6 -14.05 -7.31 -1.46
C LEU A 6 -14.13 -7.76 -2.92
N PHE A 7 -15.31 -7.66 -3.54
CA PHE A 7 -15.48 -8.03 -4.95
C PHE A 7 -14.71 -7.10 -5.89
N ALA A 8 -14.71 -5.79 -5.63
CA ALA A 8 -13.93 -4.83 -6.40
C ALA A 8 -12.41 -5.04 -6.24
N GLY A 9 -11.94 -5.38 -5.03
CA GLY A 9 -10.53 -5.68 -4.77
C GLY A 9 -10.07 -6.97 -5.45
N VAL A 10 -10.88 -8.03 -5.38
CA VAL A 10 -10.60 -9.29 -6.10
C VAL A 10 -10.64 -9.08 -7.62
N TRP A 11 -11.62 -8.33 -8.12
CA TRP A 11 -11.74 -7.98 -9.54
C TRP A 11 -10.52 -7.19 -10.03
N PHE A 12 -10.09 -6.16 -9.29
CA PHE A 12 -8.90 -5.40 -9.63
C PHE A 12 -7.62 -6.23 -9.53
N SER A 13 -7.45 -7.05 -8.49
CA SER A 13 -6.27 -7.91 -8.33
C SER A 13 -6.12 -8.91 -9.49
N ILE A 14 -7.23 -9.49 -9.96
CA ILE A 14 -7.24 -10.39 -11.13
C ILE A 14 -7.02 -9.60 -12.43
N SER A 15 -7.65 -8.44 -12.57
CA SER A 15 -7.59 -7.61 -13.79
C SER A 15 -6.20 -6.96 -13.98
N LEU A 16 -5.48 -6.66 -12.89
CA LEU A 16 -4.12 -6.12 -12.92
C LEU A 16 -3.02 -7.20 -13.04
N ARG A 17 -3.34 -8.51 -13.08
CA ARG A 17 -2.36 -9.60 -13.28
C ARG A 17 -1.12 -9.51 -12.37
N GLY A 18 -1.27 -9.01 -11.14
CA GLY A 18 -0.13 -8.84 -10.22
C GLY A 18 0.83 -7.69 -10.59
N ILE A 19 0.34 -6.64 -11.26
CA ILE A 19 1.09 -5.40 -11.55
C ILE A 19 1.74 -4.78 -10.30
N GLN A 20 1.14 -4.93 -9.11
CA GLN A 20 1.74 -4.50 -7.85
C GLN A 20 3.09 -5.18 -7.58
N LEU A 21 3.32 -6.42 -8.03
CA LEU A 21 4.58 -7.13 -7.82
C LEU A 21 5.60 -6.87 -8.95
N THR A 22 5.14 -6.76 -10.20
CA THR A 22 6.02 -6.52 -11.36
C THR A 22 6.48 -5.07 -11.49
N HIS A 23 5.65 -4.09 -11.17
CA HIS A 23 6.05 -2.67 -11.22
C HIS A 23 6.70 -2.16 -9.93
N PHE A 24 6.66 -2.92 -8.82
CA PHE A 24 7.34 -2.55 -7.57
C PHE A 24 8.85 -2.37 -7.77
N THR A 25 9.47 -3.26 -8.55
CA THR A 25 10.90 -3.21 -8.86
C THR A 25 11.23 -2.01 -9.78
N HIS A 26 10.36 -1.71 -10.75
CA HIS A 26 10.49 -0.54 -11.62
C HIS A 26 10.32 0.77 -10.85
N MET A 27 9.41 0.80 -9.87
CA MET A 27 9.22 1.95 -8.99
C MET A 27 10.47 2.20 -8.14
N PHE A 28 11.09 1.16 -7.59
CA PHE A 28 12.34 1.30 -6.83
C PHE A 28 13.52 1.76 -7.70
N ALA A 29 13.60 1.30 -8.94
CA ALA A 29 14.57 1.78 -9.92
C ALA A 29 14.35 3.28 -10.24
N LEU A 30 13.10 3.70 -10.45
CA LEU A 30 12.76 5.11 -10.68
C LEU A 30 13.04 5.99 -9.46
N LEU A 31 12.74 5.52 -8.25
CA LEU A 31 13.06 6.21 -6.99
C LEU A 31 14.58 6.38 -6.79
N ARG A 32 15.38 5.40 -7.24
CA ARG A 32 16.85 5.46 -7.17
C ARG A 32 17.46 6.36 -8.25
N THR A 33 16.84 6.47 -9.42
CA THR A 33 17.29 7.31 -10.55
C THR A 33 16.80 8.77 -10.46
N SER A 34 15.64 9.04 -9.86
CA SER A 34 15.02 10.38 -9.76
C SER A 34 15.63 11.29 -8.67
N ALA A 35 16.92 11.11 -8.40
CA ALA A 35 17.72 12.00 -7.56
C ALA A 35 17.97 13.38 -8.23
N GLN A 36 17.71 13.52 -9.53
CA GLN A 36 17.69 14.81 -10.21
C GLN A 36 16.28 15.40 -10.18
N ALA A 37 16.02 16.23 -9.17
CA ALA A 37 14.83 17.07 -9.09
C ALA A 37 14.89 18.13 -10.19
N ASP A 38 13.87 18.17 -11.05
CA ASP A 38 13.60 19.33 -11.88
C ASP A 38 13.08 20.46 -10.96
N LYS A 39 13.62 21.67 -11.09
CA LYS A 39 13.52 22.77 -10.08
C LYS A 39 12.10 23.21 -9.71
N ASN A 40 11.07 22.73 -10.39
CA ASN A 40 9.66 23.07 -10.18
C ASN A 40 8.76 21.90 -9.73
N GLN A 41 9.26 20.67 -9.61
CA GLN A 41 8.43 19.52 -9.21
C GLN A 41 9.05 18.69 -8.09
N ILE A 42 8.20 18.20 -7.18
CA ILE A 42 8.59 17.29 -6.11
C ILE A 42 9.19 16.00 -6.70
N SER A 43 10.33 15.56 -6.17
CA SER A 43 10.95 14.29 -6.58
C SER A 43 10.00 13.11 -6.32
N SER A 44 10.09 12.05 -7.13
CA SER A 44 9.29 10.83 -6.92
C SER A 44 9.46 10.27 -5.50
N PHE A 45 10.64 10.43 -4.89
CA PHE A 45 10.87 10.06 -3.49
C PHE A 45 10.13 10.97 -2.51
N GLN A 46 10.11 12.28 -2.76
CA GLN A 46 9.39 13.24 -1.93
C GLN A 46 7.87 13.03 -2.02
N ALA A 47 7.34 12.74 -3.19
CA ALA A 47 5.93 12.37 -3.38
C ALA A 47 5.58 11.07 -2.63
N LEU A 48 6.46 10.07 -2.69
CA LEU A 48 6.33 8.83 -1.92
C LEU A 48 6.32 9.10 -0.41
N CYS A 49 7.30 9.85 0.11
CA CYS A 49 7.37 10.20 1.52
C CYS A 49 6.15 11.00 1.99
N THR A 50 5.63 11.90 1.16
CA THR A 50 4.41 12.66 1.46
C THR A 50 3.19 11.74 1.54
N GLY A 51 3.05 10.81 0.59
CA GLY A 51 1.97 9.81 0.59
C GLY A 51 2.06 8.81 1.74
N LEU A 52 3.27 8.37 2.10
CA LEU A 52 3.51 7.51 3.26
C LEU A 52 3.16 8.23 4.55
N SER A 53 3.60 9.49 4.72
CA SER A 53 3.28 10.31 5.89
C SER A 53 1.76 10.48 6.08
N ALA A 54 1.01 10.59 4.99
CA ALA A 54 -0.45 10.73 5.05
C ALA A 54 -1.18 9.44 5.50
N ARG A 55 -0.56 8.26 5.34
CA ARG A 55 -1.18 6.95 5.63
C ARG A 55 -0.60 6.27 6.87
N VAL A 56 0.61 6.65 7.28
CA VAL A 56 1.30 6.12 8.46
C VAL A 56 1.06 7.07 9.62
N GLY A 57 0.30 6.61 10.62
CA GLY A 57 0.00 7.39 11.81
C GLY A 57 -0.40 6.50 12.99
N THR A 58 -0.55 7.12 14.15
CA THR A 58 -0.96 6.46 15.40
C THR A 58 -2.30 5.71 15.26
N GLY A 59 -3.22 6.23 14.45
CA GLY A 59 -4.51 5.58 14.17
C GLY A 59 -4.37 4.23 13.45
N ASN A 60 -3.40 4.10 12.53
CA ASN A 60 -3.14 2.83 11.84
C ASN A 60 -2.58 1.79 12.82
N LEU A 61 -1.62 2.19 13.66
CA LEU A 61 -1.07 1.33 14.72
C LEU A 61 -2.13 0.89 15.74
N ALA A 62 -3.00 1.81 16.17
CA ALA A 62 -4.10 1.50 17.08
C ALA A 62 -5.11 0.53 16.42
N GLY A 63 -5.43 0.73 15.14
CA GLY A 63 -6.28 -0.17 14.37
C GLY A 63 -5.70 -1.58 14.28
N VAL A 64 -4.38 -1.70 14.04
CA VAL A 64 -3.68 -2.99 14.05
C VAL A 64 -3.70 -3.64 15.43
N ALA A 65 -3.44 -2.87 16.49
CA ALA A 65 -3.51 -3.38 17.87
C ALA A 65 -4.91 -3.91 18.21
N VAL A 66 -5.97 -3.18 17.84
CA VAL A 66 -7.36 -3.61 18.05
C VAL A 66 -7.69 -4.84 17.20
N ALA A 67 -7.26 -4.88 15.94
CA ALA A 67 -7.50 -6.02 15.05
C ALA A 67 -6.85 -7.31 15.57
N ILE A 68 -5.63 -7.23 16.11
CA ILE A 68 -4.95 -8.40 16.71
C ILE A 68 -5.58 -8.76 18.06
N SER A 69 -5.93 -7.75 18.88
CA SER A 69 -6.52 -7.99 20.19
C SER A 69 -7.90 -8.66 20.11
N LEU A 70 -8.71 -8.28 19.12
CA LEU A 70 -10.05 -8.84 18.92
C LEU A 70 -10.08 -10.04 17.97
N GLY A 71 -9.26 -10.05 16.93
CA GLY A 71 -9.22 -11.08 15.89
C GLY A 71 -8.18 -12.19 16.11
N GLY A 72 -7.35 -12.07 17.15
CA GLY A 72 -6.25 -13.00 17.41
C GLY A 72 -5.11 -12.90 16.39
N SER A 73 -4.18 -13.85 16.43
CA SER A 73 -3.00 -13.87 15.55
C SER A 73 -3.35 -13.98 14.06
N GLY A 74 -4.52 -14.54 13.72
CA GLY A 74 -5.02 -14.67 12.35
C GLY A 74 -5.31 -13.32 11.66
N ALA A 75 -5.48 -12.24 12.42
CA ALA A 75 -5.70 -10.91 11.87
C ALA A 75 -4.51 -10.43 11.01
N VAL A 76 -3.28 -10.79 11.40
CA VAL A 76 -2.05 -10.40 10.68
C VAL A 76 -2.01 -11.05 9.29
N PHE A 77 -2.40 -12.33 9.21
CA PHE A 77 -2.50 -13.04 7.93
C PHE A 77 -3.47 -12.35 6.98
N TRP A 78 -4.66 -12.00 7.47
CA TRP A 78 -5.67 -11.30 6.67
C TRP A 78 -5.25 -9.88 6.28
N MET A 79 -4.50 -9.17 7.13
CA MET A 79 -3.94 -7.87 6.79
C MET A 79 -2.97 -7.95 5.61
N TRP A 80 -2.09 -8.96 5.56
CA TRP A 80 -1.19 -9.15 4.41
C TRP A 80 -1.92 -9.55 3.15
N VAL A 81 -2.92 -10.43 3.23
CA VAL A 81 -3.73 -10.83 2.08
C VAL A 81 -4.44 -9.62 1.47
N ILE A 82 -5.08 -8.79 2.29
CA ILE A 82 -5.77 -7.58 1.81
C ILE A 82 -4.77 -6.54 1.29
N ALA A 83 -3.59 -6.39 1.91
CA ALA A 83 -2.54 -5.50 1.44
C ALA A 83 -1.93 -5.93 0.09
N ILE A 84 -1.98 -7.23 -0.25
CA ILE A 84 -1.55 -7.75 -1.56
C ILE A 84 -2.66 -7.59 -2.60
N LEU A 85 -3.93 -7.74 -2.20
CA LEU A 85 -5.08 -7.55 -3.09
C LEU A 85 -5.34 -6.07 -3.42
N GLY A 86 -4.87 -5.14 -2.57
CA GLY A 86 -5.14 -3.69 -2.61
C GLY A 86 -4.01 -2.85 -3.18
#